data_AF-A0A2M8XZD6-F1
#
_entry.id   AF-A0A2M8XZD6-F1
#
_cell.length_a   1.000
_cell.length_b   1.000
_cell.length_c   1.000
_cell.angle_alpha   90.00
_cell.angle_beta   90.00
_cell.angle_gamma   90.00
#
_symmetry.space_group_name_H-M   'P 1'
#
loop_
_entity.id
_entity.type
_entity.pdbx_description
1 polymer ?
#
loop_
_entity_poly.entity_id
_entity_poly.type
_entity_poly.pdbx_seq_one_letter_code
_entity_poly.pdbx_strand_id
1 'polypeptide(L)'
;MKNFQIKIEQEITDFASKHPNEYKTIIDKITSYNRSDYTDDFYSFQVFKNQIKEIYLNQALEDYHISKNENLRNEIIAIADYMIDRRYDVMIALDDEEAFNKVLGYATDCLKGEDFLYFQQLYVNEQSLFALAKAYYNPKFKQAVILFFETSFDYVKNYAKENDNHYNSSSADPDGSTLLELAQAISSLKEEDREQFSNLVFEIYAFSSNEKRSYGMNQASGFIALLLTLYSATIDKITFLNDTIAKKLKHYKENIYVHQILYAKWYLEKNHTEALAYLQNDENAGWPTFAILALADLGWQEALPFLIEKQKGEKNPVVWEVYQEAIHRLSTKYQIANNEDRMIWLNGNLTPTQRALGAESDNVFVKRAQQKLAIDATVYETDEE
;
A
#
# COMPACT_ATOMS: atom_id res chain seq x y z
N MET A 1 -30.17 -13.29 -9.58
CA MET A 1 -29.11 -13.77 -10.48
C MET A 1 -29.47 -13.39 -11.90
N LYS A 2 -28.53 -12.86 -12.69
CA LYS A 2 -28.76 -12.48 -14.10
C LYS A 2 -28.84 -13.75 -14.98
N ASN A 3 -29.59 -13.72 -16.08
CA ASN A 3 -29.79 -14.91 -16.94
C ASN A 3 -28.48 -15.53 -17.44
N PHE A 4 -27.48 -14.70 -17.77
CA PHE A 4 -26.17 -15.23 -18.20
C PHE A 4 -25.44 -15.99 -17.09
N GLN A 5 -25.63 -15.60 -15.83
CA GLN A 5 -24.98 -16.22 -14.68
C GLN A 5 -25.47 -17.66 -14.52
N ILE A 6 -26.80 -17.84 -14.55
CA ILE A 6 -27.46 -19.15 -14.48
C ILE A 6 -26.95 -20.08 -15.59
N LYS A 7 -26.89 -19.58 -16.83
CA LYS A 7 -26.45 -20.36 -17.99
C LYS A 7 -25.01 -20.84 -17.83
N ILE A 8 -24.10 -19.92 -17.48
CA ILE A 8 -22.68 -20.23 -17.32
C ILE A 8 -22.45 -21.17 -16.13
N GLU A 9 -23.10 -20.94 -14.99
CA GLU A 9 -23.05 -21.84 -13.83
C GLU A 9 -23.48 -23.26 -14.18
N GLN A 10 -24.56 -23.41 -14.95
CA GLN A 10 -25.04 -24.72 -15.35
C GLN A 10 -24.07 -25.42 -16.31
N GLU A 11 -23.55 -24.71 -17.32
CA GLU A 11 -22.55 -25.25 -18.24
C GLU A 11 -21.26 -25.68 -17.50
N ILE A 12 -20.82 -24.90 -16.52
CA ILE A 12 -19.64 -25.22 -15.72
C ILE A 12 -19.93 -26.39 -14.77
N THR A 13 -21.09 -26.43 -14.12
CA THR A 13 -21.50 -27.55 -13.26
C THR A 13 -21.50 -28.87 -14.05
N ASP A 14 -22.14 -28.86 -15.23
CA ASP A 14 -22.18 -30.02 -16.11
C ASP A 14 -20.79 -30.43 -16.60
N PHE A 15 -19.92 -29.46 -16.89
CA PHE A 15 -18.54 -29.70 -17.31
C PHE A 15 -17.70 -30.30 -16.17
N ALA A 16 -17.73 -29.68 -14.99
CA ALA A 16 -17.00 -30.12 -13.80
C ALA A 16 -17.43 -31.54 -13.36
N SER A 17 -18.72 -31.90 -13.51
CA SER A 17 -19.20 -33.25 -13.22
C SER A 17 -18.55 -34.35 -14.09
N LYS A 18 -18.07 -33.98 -15.28
CA LYS A 18 -17.37 -34.88 -16.22
C LYS A 18 -15.85 -34.84 -16.06
N HIS A 19 -15.34 -33.81 -15.40
CA HIS A 19 -13.92 -33.54 -15.18
C HIS A 19 -13.62 -33.39 -13.68
N PRO A 20 -13.96 -34.39 -12.84
CA PRO A 20 -13.79 -34.27 -11.40
C PRO A 20 -12.31 -34.10 -11.07
N ASN A 21 -12.02 -33.10 -10.22
CA ASN A 21 -10.68 -32.76 -9.73
C ASN A 21 -9.68 -32.32 -10.81
N GLU A 22 -10.13 -32.05 -12.04
CA GLU A 22 -9.34 -31.41 -13.11
C GLU A 22 -9.50 -29.89 -13.06
N TYR A 23 -9.10 -29.27 -11.95
CA TYR A 23 -9.39 -27.88 -11.61
C TYR A 23 -8.89 -26.87 -12.65
N LYS A 24 -7.70 -27.07 -13.20
CA LYS A 24 -7.13 -26.24 -14.26
C LYS A 24 -7.96 -26.35 -15.53
N THR A 25 -8.39 -27.54 -15.91
CA THR A 25 -9.27 -27.73 -17.08
C THR A 25 -10.58 -26.97 -16.89
N ILE A 26 -11.16 -27.01 -15.68
CA ILE A 26 -12.37 -26.27 -15.33
C ILE A 26 -12.11 -24.75 -15.39
N ILE A 27 -11.01 -24.27 -14.82
CA ILE A 27 -10.66 -22.84 -14.81
C ILE A 27 -10.32 -22.33 -16.21
N ASP A 28 -9.69 -23.13 -17.06
CA ASP A 28 -9.44 -22.83 -18.47
C ASP A 28 -10.77 -22.71 -19.23
N LYS A 29 -11.73 -23.61 -18.96
CA LYS A 29 -13.10 -23.51 -19.49
C LYS A 29 -13.77 -22.22 -19.05
N ILE A 30 -13.69 -21.85 -17.77
CA ILE A 30 -14.24 -20.58 -17.27
C ILE A 30 -13.56 -19.39 -17.97
N THR A 31 -12.24 -19.44 -18.13
CA THR A 31 -11.45 -18.41 -18.80
C THR A 31 -11.82 -18.24 -20.27
N SER A 32 -12.22 -19.32 -20.95
CA SER A 32 -12.60 -19.29 -22.36
C SER A 32 -13.91 -18.53 -22.64
N TYR A 33 -14.77 -18.32 -21.64
CA TYR A 33 -16.02 -17.58 -21.86
C TYR A 33 -15.74 -16.14 -22.28
N ASN A 34 -16.28 -15.77 -23.45
CA ASN A 34 -16.25 -14.43 -24.00
C ASN A 34 -17.56 -13.71 -23.64
N ARG A 35 -17.43 -12.49 -23.12
CA ARG A 35 -18.56 -11.66 -22.68
C ARG A 35 -19.61 -11.48 -23.79
N SER A 36 -19.17 -11.25 -25.03
CA SER A 36 -20.04 -10.96 -26.18
C SER A 36 -21.11 -12.02 -26.43
N ASP A 37 -20.88 -13.24 -25.97
CA ASP A 37 -21.77 -14.37 -26.22
C ASP A 37 -22.91 -14.44 -25.19
N TYR A 38 -22.86 -13.60 -24.15
CA TYR A 38 -23.71 -13.71 -22.97
C TYR A 38 -24.34 -12.40 -22.50
N THR A 39 -23.62 -11.27 -22.57
CA THR A 39 -24.08 -10.00 -22.01
C THR A 39 -23.29 -8.79 -22.55
N ASP A 40 -23.93 -7.62 -22.58
CA ASP A 40 -23.27 -6.34 -22.88
C ASP A 40 -22.73 -5.65 -21.60
N ASP A 41 -22.96 -6.22 -20.44
CA ASP A 41 -22.47 -5.71 -19.15
C ASP A 41 -21.10 -6.29 -18.82
N PHE A 42 -20.04 -5.55 -19.18
CA PHE A 42 -18.64 -5.99 -18.99
C PHE A 42 -18.30 -6.19 -17.51
N TYR A 43 -18.59 -5.21 -16.67
CA TYR A 43 -18.18 -5.24 -15.26
C TYR A 43 -18.85 -6.38 -14.51
N SER A 44 -20.17 -6.57 -14.67
CA SER A 44 -20.85 -7.68 -14.01
C SER A 44 -20.39 -9.05 -14.51
N PHE A 45 -20.02 -9.15 -15.78
CA PHE A 45 -19.50 -10.40 -16.34
C PHE A 45 -18.12 -10.74 -15.79
N GLN A 46 -17.18 -9.79 -15.73
CA GLN A 46 -15.84 -10.04 -15.20
C GLN A 46 -15.86 -10.40 -13.71
N VAL A 47 -16.64 -9.66 -12.90
CA VAL A 47 -16.81 -9.96 -11.48
C VAL A 47 -17.34 -11.37 -11.28
N PHE A 48 -18.39 -11.74 -12.01
CA PHE A 48 -18.98 -13.08 -11.92
C PHE A 48 -18.01 -14.19 -12.35
N LYS A 49 -17.29 -13.99 -13.46
CA LYS A 49 -16.29 -14.95 -13.96
C LYS A 49 -15.18 -15.17 -12.93
N ASN A 50 -14.71 -14.11 -12.28
CA ASN A 50 -13.70 -14.20 -11.23
C ASN A 50 -14.24 -14.93 -10.00
N GLN A 51 -15.48 -14.67 -9.57
CA GLN A 51 -16.11 -15.37 -8.45
C GLN A 51 -16.18 -16.89 -8.66
N ILE A 52 -16.54 -17.34 -9.87
CA ILE A 52 -16.56 -18.78 -10.16
C ILE A 52 -15.15 -19.37 -10.14
N LYS A 53 -14.16 -18.70 -10.72
CA LYS A 53 -12.76 -19.17 -10.65
C LYS A 53 -12.30 -19.35 -9.22
N GLU A 54 -12.65 -18.41 -8.34
CA GLU A 54 -12.32 -18.49 -6.91
C GLU A 54 -12.95 -19.71 -6.23
N ILE A 55 -14.20 -20.07 -6.56
CA ILE A 55 -14.86 -21.27 -6.01
C ILE A 55 -14.03 -22.52 -6.31
N TYR A 56 -13.66 -22.74 -7.58
CA TYR A 56 -12.91 -23.93 -7.98
C TYR A 56 -11.46 -23.91 -7.49
N LEU A 57 -10.84 -22.74 -7.41
CA LEU A 57 -9.50 -22.62 -6.84
C LEU A 57 -9.48 -22.95 -5.34
N ASN A 58 -10.47 -22.47 -4.59
CA ASN A 58 -10.60 -22.79 -3.17
C ASN A 58 -10.86 -24.29 -2.96
N GLN A 59 -11.69 -24.91 -3.79
CA GLN A 59 -11.88 -26.37 -3.79
C GLN A 59 -10.57 -27.12 -4.07
N ALA A 60 -9.78 -26.66 -5.05
CA ALA A 60 -8.48 -27.26 -5.35
C ALA A 60 -7.52 -27.17 -4.16
N LEU A 61 -7.49 -26.03 -3.47
CA LEU A 61 -6.71 -25.85 -2.24
C LEU A 61 -7.17 -26.80 -1.12
N GLU A 62 -8.48 -26.91 -0.89
CA GLU A 62 -9.05 -27.84 0.10
C GLU A 62 -8.66 -29.29 -0.19
N ASP A 63 -8.82 -29.73 -1.45
CA ASP A 63 -8.44 -31.07 -1.90
C ASP A 63 -6.93 -31.31 -1.79
N TYR A 64 -6.10 -30.30 -2.06
CA TYR A 64 -4.66 -30.37 -1.83
C TYR A 64 -4.33 -30.50 -0.34
N HIS A 65 -5.00 -29.76 0.55
CA HIS A 65 -4.75 -29.86 1.99
C HIS A 65 -5.07 -31.26 2.54
N ILE A 66 -6.04 -31.96 1.96
CA ILE A 66 -6.40 -33.34 2.30
C ILE A 66 -5.43 -34.35 1.67
N SER A 67 -5.17 -34.22 0.37
CA SER A 67 -4.45 -35.23 -0.41
C SER A 67 -2.93 -35.09 -0.36
N LYS A 68 -2.44 -33.87 -0.17
CA LYS A 68 -1.03 -33.47 -0.34
C LYS A 68 -0.43 -33.93 -1.67
N ASN A 69 -1.25 -33.98 -2.73
CA ASN A 69 -0.86 -34.45 -4.04
C ASN A 69 0.02 -33.43 -4.78
N GLU A 70 1.20 -33.86 -5.22
CA GLU A 70 2.18 -32.99 -5.91
C GLU A 70 1.70 -32.49 -7.28
N ASN A 71 0.96 -33.31 -8.04
CA ASN A 71 0.40 -32.90 -9.32
C ASN A 71 -0.64 -31.79 -9.12
N LEU A 72 -1.52 -31.94 -8.12
CA LEU A 72 -2.51 -30.94 -7.77
C LEU A 72 -1.84 -29.64 -7.28
N ARG A 73 -0.76 -29.72 -6.48
CA ARG A 73 0.05 -28.54 -6.13
C ARG A 73 0.52 -27.80 -7.38
N ASN A 74 1.15 -28.52 -8.31
CA ASN A 74 1.71 -27.93 -9.53
C ASN A 74 0.62 -27.31 -10.42
N GLU A 75 -0.56 -27.93 -10.44
CA GLU A 75 -1.75 -27.43 -11.11
C GLU A 75 -2.24 -26.12 -10.49
N ILE A 76 -2.35 -26.05 -9.15
CA ILE A 76 -2.74 -24.84 -8.42
C ILE A 76 -1.73 -23.72 -8.65
N ILE A 77 -0.42 -24.02 -8.62
CA ILE A 77 0.63 -23.05 -8.93
C ILE A 77 0.47 -22.50 -10.35
N ALA A 78 0.24 -23.38 -11.34
CA ALA A 78 0.03 -22.95 -12.72
C ALA A 78 -1.21 -22.07 -12.87
N ILE A 79 -2.32 -22.39 -12.18
CA ILE A 79 -3.51 -21.56 -12.14
C ILE A 79 -3.20 -20.18 -11.54
N ALA A 80 -2.49 -20.16 -10.40
CA ALA A 80 -2.13 -18.94 -9.69
C ALA A 80 -1.28 -18.00 -10.56
N ASP A 81 -0.37 -18.53 -11.37
CA ASP A 81 0.46 -17.73 -12.28
C ASP A 81 -0.37 -16.91 -13.29
N TYR A 82 -1.52 -17.44 -13.74
CA TYR A 82 -2.47 -16.74 -14.60
C TYR A 82 -3.41 -15.78 -13.87
N MET A 83 -3.49 -15.86 -12.53
CA MET A 83 -4.33 -15.01 -11.69
C MET A 83 -3.49 -13.95 -10.99
N ILE A 84 -3.01 -12.95 -11.73
CA ILE A 84 -2.06 -11.91 -11.26
C ILE A 84 -2.48 -11.31 -9.91
N ASP A 85 -3.77 -11.00 -9.72
CA ASP A 85 -4.29 -10.37 -8.49
C ASP A 85 -4.25 -11.27 -7.24
N ARG A 86 -4.15 -12.59 -7.41
CA ARG A 86 -4.25 -13.59 -6.34
C ARG A 86 -3.04 -14.53 -6.26
N ARG A 87 -2.09 -14.39 -7.19
CA ARG A 87 -0.97 -15.32 -7.40
C ARG A 87 -0.29 -15.72 -6.09
N TYR A 88 0.19 -14.72 -5.36
CA TYR A 88 1.03 -14.94 -4.20
C TYR A 88 0.24 -15.48 -3.01
N ASP A 89 -0.97 -14.96 -2.77
CA ASP A 89 -1.83 -15.43 -1.68
C ASP A 89 -2.20 -16.91 -1.85
N VAL A 90 -2.46 -17.34 -3.08
CA VAL A 90 -2.76 -18.75 -3.42
C VAL A 90 -1.52 -19.63 -3.20
N MET A 91 -0.34 -19.17 -3.62
CA MET A 91 0.91 -19.92 -3.41
C MET A 91 1.27 -20.04 -1.93
N ILE A 92 1.04 -19.01 -1.12
CA ILE A 92 1.24 -19.07 0.33
C ILE A 92 0.20 -19.97 1.00
N ALA A 93 -1.05 -19.96 0.53
CA ALA A 93 -2.11 -20.81 1.06
C ALA A 93 -1.82 -22.30 0.91
N LEU A 94 -1.02 -22.71 -0.09
CA LEU A 94 -0.58 -24.11 -0.23
C LEU A 94 0.21 -24.63 0.98
N ASP A 95 0.86 -23.78 1.79
CA ASP A 95 1.71 -24.24 2.89
C ASP A 95 2.80 -25.26 2.44
N ASP A 96 3.31 -25.05 1.23
CA ASP A 96 4.29 -25.91 0.56
C ASP A 96 5.60 -25.16 0.32
N GLU A 97 6.74 -25.85 0.45
CA GLU A 97 8.06 -25.23 0.31
C GLU A 97 8.36 -24.80 -1.13
N GLU A 98 7.92 -25.57 -2.13
CA GLU A 98 8.13 -25.23 -3.53
C GLU A 98 7.32 -23.99 -3.91
N ALA A 99 6.05 -23.92 -3.47
CA ALA A 99 5.21 -22.74 -3.67
C ALA A 99 5.77 -21.51 -2.95
N PHE A 100 6.22 -21.66 -1.69
CA PHE A 100 6.87 -20.59 -0.94
C PHE A 100 8.15 -20.09 -1.63
N ASN A 101 9.01 -21.00 -2.11
CA ASN A 101 10.26 -20.63 -2.80
C ASN A 101 9.99 -19.88 -4.11
N LYS A 102 8.88 -20.16 -4.81
CA LYS A 102 8.46 -19.35 -5.96
C LYS A 102 8.09 -17.92 -5.54
N VAL A 103 7.32 -17.76 -4.46
CA VAL A 103 6.99 -16.41 -3.93
C VAL A 103 8.27 -15.67 -3.50
N LEU A 104 9.22 -16.36 -2.87
CA LEU A 104 10.53 -15.80 -2.52
C LEU A 104 11.32 -15.33 -3.75
N GLY A 105 11.28 -16.11 -4.84
CA GLY A 105 11.85 -15.73 -6.13
C GLY A 105 11.22 -14.46 -6.69
N TYR A 106 9.89 -14.39 -6.70
CA TYR A 106 9.16 -13.19 -7.13
C TYR A 106 9.48 -11.97 -6.27
N ALA A 107 9.51 -12.12 -4.95
CA ALA A 107 9.88 -11.04 -4.05
C ALA A 107 11.32 -10.55 -4.32
N THR A 108 12.25 -11.47 -4.59
CA THR A 108 13.63 -11.14 -4.96
C THR A 108 13.70 -10.40 -6.30
N ASP A 109 12.89 -10.80 -7.29
CA ASP A 109 12.79 -10.09 -8.56
C ASP A 109 12.18 -8.69 -8.39
N CYS A 110 11.20 -8.53 -7.49
CA CYS A 110 10.62 -7.24 -7.13
C CYS A 110 11.68 -6.27 -6.56
N LEU A 111 12.62 -6.80 -5.76
CA LEU A 111 13.72 -6.01 -5.18
C LEU A 111 14.74 -5.47 -6.20
N LYS A 112 14.68 -5.92 -7.46
CA LYS A 112 15.58 -5.46 -8.53
C LYS A 112 15.10 -4.18 -9.22
N GLY A 113 13.89 -3.71 -8.92
CA GLY A 113 13.37 -2.45 -9.44
C GLY A 113 12.46 -2.60 -10.66
N GLU A 114 11.70 -1.54 -10.94
CA GLU A 114 10.67 -1.50 -11.99
C GLU A 114 11.29 -1.69 -13.38
N ASP A 115 12.44 -1.07 -13.62
CA ASP A 115 13.15 -1.17 -14.90
C ASP A 115 13.56 -2.62 -15.20
N PHE A 116 14.09 -3.35 -14.20
CA PHE A 116 14.42 -4.76 -14.35
C PHE A 116 13.19 -5.57 -14.75
N LEU A 117 12.09 -5.41 -14.03
CA LEU A 117 10.85 -6.14 -14.30
C LEU A 117 10.32 -5.86 -15.71
N TYR A 118 10.33 -4.58 -16.11
CA TYR A 118 9.91 -4.16 -17.44
C TYR A 118 10.78 -4.77 -18.55
N PHE A 119 12.10 -4.64 -18.45
CA PHE A 119 13.01 -5.14 -19.50
C PHE A 119 13.06 -6.66 -19.57
N GLN A 120 12.83 -7.35 -18.46
CA GLN A 120 12.74 -8.82 -18.43
C GLN A 120 11.33 -9.35 -18.76
N GLN A 121 10.36 -8.47 -18.99
CA GLN A 121 8.94 -8.84 -19.23
C GLN A 121 8.38 -9.73 -18.10
N LEU A 122 8.81 -9.46 -16.86
CA LEU A 122 8.37 -10.18 -15.69
C LEU A 122 7.12 -9.51 -15.12
N TYR A 123 6.02 -10.26 -15.08
CA TYR A 123 4.78 -9.81 -14.44
C TYR A 123 4.87 -10.04 -12.93
N VAL A 124 5.69 -9.26 -12.25
CA VAL A 124 5.89 -9.28 -10.79
C VAL A 124 5.51 -7.92 -10.22
N ASN A 125 4.95 -7.90 -9.02
CA ASN A 125 4.60 -6.67 -8.33
C ASN A 125 4.86 -6.78 -6.82
N GLU A 126 4.64 -5.67 -6.11
CA GLU A 126 4.92 -5.50 -4.68
C GLU A 126 4.12 -6.45 -3.80
N GLN A 127 2.99 -7.01 -4.28
CA GLN A 127 2.19 -7.98 -3.54
C GLN A 127 2.97 -9.25 -3.20
N SER A 128 4.07 -9.54 -3.91
CA SER A 128 5.00 -10.61 -3.54
C SER A 128 5.65 -10.37 -2.17
N LEU A 129 6.01 -9.11 -1.85
CA LEU A 129 6.59 -8.74 -0.55
C LEU A 129 5.53 -8.84 0.57
N PHE A 130 4.31 -8.38 0.30
CA PHE A 130 3.20 -8.51 1.26
C PHE A 130 2.80 -9.97 1.50
N ALA A 131 2.90 -10.82 0.49
CA ALA A 131 2.67 -12.26 0.66
C ALA A 131 3.74 -12.89 1.56
N LEU A 132 5.00 -12.46 1.50
CA LEU A 132 6.01 -12.88 2.47
C LEU A 132 5.68 -12.41 3.89
N ALA A 133 5.18 -11.18 4.05
CA ALA A 133 4.71 -10.68 5.34
C ALA A 133 3.53 -11.52 5.89
N LYS A 134 2.61 -12.00 5.04
CA LYS A 134 1.58 -12.96 5.44
C LYS A 134 2.18 -14.33 5.82
N ALA A 135 3.15 -14.82 5.04
CA ALA A 135 3.82 -16.09 5.26
C ALA A 135 4.63 -16.13 6.56
N TYR A 136 5.04 -14.97 7.09
CA TYR A 136 5.71 -14.82 8.39
C TYR A 136 4.99 -15.56 9.52
N TYR A 137 3.65 -15.57 9.50
CA TYR A 137 2.83 -16.19 10.54
C TYR A 137 2.73 -17.70 10.44
N ASN A 138 3.26 -18.30 9.36
CA ASN A 138 3.43 -19.73 9.26
C ASN A 138 4.79 -20.13 9.89
N PRO A 139 4.81 -20.95 10.96
CA PRO A 139 6.05 -21.38 11.61
C PRO A 139 7.07 -22.02 10.66
N LYS A 140 6.60 -22.68 9.59
CA LYS A 140 7.44 -23.32 8.58
C LYS A 140 8.28 -22.32 7.78
N PHE A 141 7.74 -21.13 7.52
CA PHE A 141 8.34 -20.12 6.66
C PHE A 141 8.94 -18.94 7.43
N LYS A 142 8.57 -18.78 8.71
CA LYS A 142 8.94 -17.63 9.55
C LYS A 142 10.43 -17.28 9.46
N GLN A 143 11.33 -18.25 9.62
CA GLN A 143 12.78 -18.00 9.59
C GLN A 143 13.28 -17.56 8.22
N ALA A 144 12.74 -18.12 7.14
CA ALA A 144 13.10 -17.71 5.78
C ALA A 144 12.62 -16.29 5.49
N VAL A 145 11.42 -15.91 5.97
CA VAL A 145 10.90 -14.55 5.83
C VAL A 145 11.72 -13.55 6.63
N ILE A 146 12.11 -13.88 7.87
CA ILE A 146 13.01 -13.04 8.68
C ILE A 146 14.32 -12.79 7.94
N LEU A 147 14.98 -13.87 7.50
CA LEU A 147 16.24 -13.78 6.78
C LEU A 147 16.10 -12.96 5.48
N PHE A 148 15.01 -13.13 4.74
CA PHE A 148 14.72 -12.35 3.55
C PHE A 148 14.66 -10.86 3.89
N PHE A 149 13.82 -10.44 4.84
CA PHE A 149 13.71 -9.01 5.18
C PHE A 149 15.02 -8.43 5.73
N GLU A 150 15.72 -9.15 6.61
CA GLU A 150 17.01 -8.71 7.17
C GLU A 150 18.09 -8.45 6.10
N THR A 151 18.06 -9.20 4.99
CA THR A 151 19.07 -9.10 3.92
C THR A 151 18.60 -8.28 2.70
N SER A 152 17.30 -7.98 2.61
CA SER A 152 16.68 -7.34 1.44
C SER A 152 17.29 -5.97 1.14
N PHE A 153 17.53 -5.15 2.14
CA PHE A 153 18.03 -3.79 1.90
C PHE A 153 19.46 -3.79 1.36
N ASP A 154 20.32 -4.68 1.87
CA ASP A 154 21.67 -4.85 1.33
C ASP A 154 21.64 -5.44 -0.08
N TYR A 155 20.77 -6.40 -0.34
CA TYR A 155 20.56 -6.95 -1.67
C TYR A 155 20.20 -5.86 -2.69
N VAL A 156 19.19 -5.04 -2.39
CA VAL A 156 18.71 -3.96 -3.26
C VAL A 156 19.83 -2.96 -3.57
N LYS A 157 20.59 -2.52 -2.55
CA LYS A 157 21.73 -1.61 -2.73
C LYS A 157 22.82 -2.22 -3.62
N ASN A 158 23.17 -3.49 -3.40
CA ASN A 158 24.21 -4.16 -4.18
C ASN A 158 23.78 -4.35 -5.62
N TYR A 159 22.53 -4.77 -5.85
CA TYR A 159 21.97 -4.95 -7.19
C TYR A 159 22.00 -3.65 -8.00
N ALA A 160 21.52 -2.54 -7.43
CA ALA A 160 21.54 -1.24 -8.08
C ALA A 160 22.97 -0.79 -8.45
N LYS A 161 23.93 -1.02 -7.54
CA LYS A 161 25.34 -0.68 -7.77
C LYS A 161 26.01 -1.53 -8.85
N GLU A 162 25.66 -2.82 -8.94
CA GLU A 162 26.23 -3.75 -9.92
C GLU A 162 25.66 -3.55 -11.33
N ASN A 163 24.43 -3.03 -11.45
CA ASN A 163 23.71 -2.88 -12.72
C ASN A 163 23.66 -1.43 -13.23
N ASP A 164 24.51 -0.54 -12.71
CA ASP A 164 24.68 0.85 -13.19
C ASP A 164 25.32 0.88 -14.59
N ASN A 165 24.51 0.58 -15.61
CA ASN A 165 24.92 0.54 -17.01
C ASN A 165 24.99 1.95 -17.61
N HIS A 166 26.08 2.68 -17.29
CA HIS A 166 26.64 3.82 -18.03
C HIS A 166 25.68 4.98 -18.40
N TYR A 167 25.77 6.10 -17.66
CA TYR A 167 26.08 7.46 -18.15
C TYR A 167 25.69 8.48 -17.06
N ASN A 168 26.69 8.97 -16.30
CA ASN A 168 26.65 10.14 -15.42
C ASN A 168 25.53 10.25 -14.35
N SER A 169 26.00 10.25 -13.10
CA SER A 169 25.41 10.88 -11.91
C SER A 169 24.16 10.22 -11.30
N SER A 170 24.24 9.85 -10.02
CA SER A 170 23.11 9.40 -9.17
C SER A 170 22.35 8.11 -9.56
N SER A 171 22.80 7.35 -10.57
CA SER A 171 22.13 6.15 -11.12
C SER A 171 22.44 4.81 -10.41
N ALA A 172 23.36 4.78 -9.44
CA ALA A 172 23.67 3.58 -8.66
C ALA A 172 22.79 3.40 -7.40
N ASP A 173 21.77 4.26 -7.24
CA ASP A 173 20.82 4.14 -6.14
C ASP A 173 19.68 3.19 -6.53
N PRO A 174 19.14 2.42 -5.58
CA PRO A 174 17.89 1.70 -5.78
C PRO A 174 16.72 2.58 -6.21
N ASP A 175 15.72 1.95 -6.81
CA ASP A 175 14.42 2.60 -7.05
C ASP A 175 13.75 2.99 -5.73
N GLY A 176 13.27 4.24 -5.67
CA GLY A 176 12.58 4.76 -4.50
C GLY A 176 11.29 3.99 -4.17
N SER A 177 10.55 3.55 -5.20
CA SER A 177 9.34 2.72 -5.04
C SER A 177 9.68 1.38 -4.39
N THR A 178 10.72 0.68 -4.86
CA THR A 178 11.16 -0.59 -4.28
C THR A 178 11.52 -0.47 -2.79
N LEU A 179 12.24 0.59 -2.39
CA LEU A 179 12.56 0.80 -0.97
C LEU A 179 11.32 1.11 -0.13
N LEU A 180 10.37 1.87 -0.69
CA LEU A 180 9.10 2.14 -0.03
C LEU A 180 8.27 0.87 0.14
N GLU A 181 8.14 0.06 -0.90
CA GLU A 181 7.40 -1.21 -0.89
C GLU A 181 7.98 -2.20 0.11
N LEU A 182 9.32 -2.31 0.18
CA LEU A 182 10.00 -3.11 1.21
C LEU A 182 9.64 -2.61 2.61
N ALA A 183 9.73 -1.31 2.86
CA ALA A 183 9.38 -0.73 4.15
C ALA A 183 7.90 -0.93 4.50
N GLN A 184 6.99 -0.82 3.52
CA GLN A 184 5.56 -1.06 3.70
C GLN A 184 5.25 -2.52 4.02
N ALA A 185 5.87 -3.47 3.31
CA ALA A 185 5.71 -4.89 3.56
C ALA A 185 6.15 -5.26 4.99
N ILE A 186 7.32 -4.75 5.44
CA ILE A 186 7.78 -4.92 6.81
C ILE A 186 6.79 -4.29 7.81
N SER A 187 6.31 -3.08 7.51
CA SER A 187 5.38 -2.35 8.38
C SER A 187 3.98 -2.98 8.48
N SER A 188 3.63 -3.86 7.54
CA SER A 188 2.35 -4.60 7.50
C SER A 188 2.29 -5.77 8.48
N LEU A 189 3.42 -6.17 9.07
CA LEU A 189 3.45 -7.13 10.17
C LEU A 189 2.75 -6.54 11.41
N LYS A 190 2.24 -7.42 12.29
CA LYS A 190 1.66 -7.01 13.57
C LYS A 190 2.68 -6.24 14.41
N GLU A 191 2.18 -5.35 15.27
CA GLU A 191 2.99 -4.42 16.06
C GLU A 191 4.15 -5.11 16.83
N GLU A 192 3.87 -6.22 17.50
CA GLU A 192 4.88 -6.98 18.27
C GLU A 192 5.97 -7.60 17.38
N ASP A 193 5.63 -7.98 16.15
CA ASP A 193 6.56 -8.63 15.23
C ASP A 193 7.34 -7.59 14.42
N ARG A 194 6.72 -6.49 14.00
CA ARG A 194 7.39 -5.50 13.15
C ARG A 194 8.55 -4.81 13.88
N GLU A 195 8.45 -4.64 15.20
CA GLU A 195 9.48 -3.93 15.98
C GLU A 195 10.88 -4.55 15.84
N GLN A 196 11.00 -5.86 15.55
CA GLN A 196 12.32 -6.46 15.30
C GLN A 196 13.04 -5.86 14.07
N PHE A 197 12.29 -5.33 13.10
CA PHE A 197 12.80 -4.68 11.88
C PHE A 197 12.88 -3.15 11.99
N SER A 198 12.66 -2.61 13.19
CA SER A 198 12.64 -1.18 13.49
C SER A 198 13.93 -0.45 13.08
N ASN A 199 15.09 -1.10 13.22
CA ASN A 199 16.37 -0.55 12.76
C ASN A 199 16.51 -0.60 11.24
N LEU A 200 16.07 -1.70 10.61
CA LEU A 200 16.12 -1.85 9.16
C LEU A 200 15.29 -0.78 8.45
N VAL A 201 14.06 -0.51 8.91
CA VAL A 201 13.22 0.56 8.32
C VAL A 201 13.83 1.94 8.55
N PHE A 202 14.49 2.15 9.70
CA PHE A 202 15.25 3.38 9.93
C PHE A 202 16.46 3.53 9.01
N GLU A 203 17.20 2.46 8.75
CA GLU A 203 18.33 2.48 7.81
C GLU A 203 17.86 2.77 6.37
N ILE A 204 16.75 2.17 5.95
CA ILE A 204 16.10 2.47 4.66
C ILE A 204 15.72 3.95 4.60
N TYR A 205 15.11 4.51 5.66
CA TYR A 205 14.80 5.94 5.74
C TYR A 205 16.06 6.80 5.63
N ALA A 206 17.08 6.52 6.43
CA ALA A 206 18.31 7.30 6.50
C ALA A 206 19.06 7.32 5.17
N PHE A 207 19.06 6.19 4.46
CA PHE A 207 19.60 6.11 3.12
C PHE A 207 18.78 6.95 2.12
N SER A 208 17.46 6.82 2.17
CA SER A 208 16.52 7.48 1.23
C SER A 208 16.46 8.99 1.43
N SER A 209 16.73 9.47 2.65
CA SER A 209 16.60 10.88 3.02
C SER A 209 17.87 11.71 2.80
N ASN A 210 18.98 11.11 2.37
CA ASN A 210 20.27 11.77 2.16
C ASN A 210 20.18 12.95 1.16
N GLU A 211 21.08 13.93 1.26
CA GLU A 211 21.02 15.20 0.51
C GLU A 211 21.14 15.02 -1.01
N LYS A 212 21.90 14.03 -1.46
CA LYS A 212 22.18 13.76 -2.89
C LYS A 212 21.36 12.58 -3.41
N ARG A 213 20.03 12.72 -3.36
CA ARG A 213 19.09 11.69 -3.83
C ARG A 213 18.19 12.20 -4.95
N SER A 214 17.74 11.28 -5.80
CA SER A 214 16.76 11.57 -6.84
C SER A 214 15.46 12.10 -6.25
N TYR A 215 14.64 12.78 -7.06
CA TYR A 215 13.33 13.24 -6.62
C TYR A 215 12.43 12.08 -6.18
N GLY A 216 12.44 10.97 -6.93
CA GLY A 216 11.69 9.75 -6.59
C GLY A 216 12.09 9.17 -5.23
N MET A 217 13.40 9.13 -4.94
CA MET A 217 13.90 8.69 -3.63
C MET A 217 13.51 9.66 -2.50
N ASN A 218 13.52 10.97 -2.75
CA ASN A 218 13.04 11.95 -1.78
C ASN A 218 11.53 11.78 -1.48
N GLN A 219 10.72 11.51 -2.50
CA GLN A 219 9.30 11.20 -2.32
C GLN A 219 9.10 9.94 -1.47
N ALA A 220 9.80 8.85 -1.80
CA ALA A 220 9.78 7.61 -1.00
C ALA A 220 10.17 7.87 0.46
N SER A 221 11.22 8.68 0.70
CA SER A 221 11.68 9.00 2.06
C SER A 221 10.60 9.64 2.94
N GLY A 222 9.70 10.44 2.35
CA GLY A 222 8.59 11.05 3.07
C GLY A 222 7.58 10.02 3.55
N PHE A 223 7.18 9.07 2.70
CA PHE A 223 6.30 7.96 3.09
C PHE A 223 6.98 7.03 4.11
N ILE A 224 8.26 6.72 3.94
CA ILE A 224 9.02 5.91 4.89
C ILE A 224 9.09 6.62 6.26
N ALA A 225 9.21 7.95 6.31
CA ALA A 225 9.15 8.70 7.56
C ALA A 225 7.81 8.53 8.29
N LEU A 226 6.69 8.47 7.56
CA LEU A 226 5.39 8.15 8.16
C LEU A 226 5.38 6.74 8.75
N LEU A 227 5.96 5.75 8.05
CA LEU A 227 6.09 4.38 8.55
C LEU A 227 6.90 4.29 9.84
N LEU A 228 7.94 5.13 10.02
CA LEU A 228 8.70 5.18 11.28
C LEU A 228 7.82 5.46 12.51
N THR A 229 6.68 6.10 12.33
CA THR A 229 5.73 6.36 13.42
C THR A 229 4.95 5.13 13.90
N LEU A 230 5.10 3.99 13.21
CA LEU A 230 4.54 2.68 13.60
C LEU A 230 5.46 1.91 14.57
N TYR A 231 6.69 2.40 14.77
CA TYR A 231 7.72 1.78 15.59
C TYR A 231 7.97 2.57 16.86
N SER A 232 8.59 1.91 17.82
CA SER A 232 9.09 2.54 19.03
C SER A 232 10.18 3.56 18.69
N ALA A 233 9.93 4.82 19.07
CA ALA A 233 10.85 5.92 18.85
C ALA A 233 12.11 5.76 19.72
N THR A 234 13.28 5.93 19.13
CA THR A 234 14.55 6.10 19.87
C THR A 234 15.05 7.53 19.71
N ILE A 235 15.85 8.01 20.68
CA ILE A 235 16.44 9.36 20.64
C ILE A 235 17.25 9.57 19.36
N ASP A 236 17.98 8.54 18.91
CA ASP A 236 18.80 8.61 17.71
C ASP A 236 17.95 8.83 16.44
N LYS A 237 16.80 8.15 16.34
CA LYS A 237 15.87 8.32 15.21
C LYS A 237 15.30 9.72 15.16
N ILE A 238 14.90 10.26 16.31
CA ILE A 238 14.37 11.63 16.44
C ILE A 238 15.46 12.65 16.06
N THR A 239 16.67 12.48 16.57
CA THR A 239 17.81 13.36 16.26
C THR A 239 18.10 13.38 14.76
N PHE A 240 18.11 12.21 14.12
CA PHE A 240 18.34 12.12 12.68
C PHE A 240 17.21 12.75 11.84
N LEU A 241 15.96 12.62 12.27
CA LEU A 241 14.82 13.33 11.64
C LEU A 241 15.02 14.85 11.71
N ASN A 242 15.45 15.36 12.86
CA ASN A 242 15.70 16.78 13.06
C ASN A 242 16.81 17.31 12.14
N ASP A 243 17.92 16.59 12.05
CA ASP A 243 19.02 16.93 11.13
C ASP A 243 18.56 16.92 9.67
N THR A 244 17.75 15.92 9.28
CA THR A 244 17.21 15.80 7.93
C THR A 244 16.31 17.00 7.59
N ILE A 245 15.40 17.35 8.51
CA ILE A 245 14.50 18.50 8.35
C ILE A 245 15.29 19.81 8.23
N ALA A 246 16.28 20.02 9.09
CA ALA A 246 17.11 21.22 9.07
C ALA A 246 17.81 21.43 7.72
N LYS A 247 18.26 20.34 7.08
CA LYS A 247 18.87 20.36 5.75
C LYS A 247 17.84 20.60 4.64
N LYS A 248 16.68 19.93 4.70
CA LYS A 248 15.69 19.94 3.60
C LYS A 248 14.80 21.18 3.59
N LEU A 249 14.44 21.76 4.74
CA LEU A 249 13.54 22.92 4.83
C LEU A 249 14.07 24.15 4.08
N LYS A 250 15.40 24.29 3.97
CA LYS A 250 16.02 25.42 3.28
C LYS A 250 15.79 25.41 1.75
N HIS A 251 15.59 24.24 1.17
CA HIS A 251 15.60 24.07 -0.30
C HIS A 251 14.31 23.47 -0.86
N TYR A 252 13.50 22.80 -0.01
CA TYR A 252 12.38 21.98 -0.48
C TYR A 252 11.09 22.20 0.31
N LYS A 253 10.92 23.37 0.95
CA LYS A 253 9.77 23.71 1.83
C LYS A 253 8.40 23.48 1.17
N GLU A 254 8.31 23.51 -0.16
CA GLU A 254 7.07 23.32 -0.92
C GLU A 254 6.80 21.87 -1.35
N ASN A 255 7.64 20.91 -0.93
CA ASN A 255 7.47 19.51 -1.32
C ASN A 255 6.74 18.69 -0.26
N ILE A 256 5.75 17.90 -0.69
CA ILE A 256 4.91 17.06 0.18
C ILE A 256 5.74 16.16 1.12
N TYR A 257 6.85 15.58 0.66
CA TYR A 257 7.69 14.71 1.48
C TYR A 257 8.31 15.43 2.68
N VAL A 258 8.55 16.74 2.60
CA VAL A 258 9.06 17.51 3.75
C VAL A 258 7.98 17.59 4.84
N HIS A 259 6.72 17.77 4.45
CA HIS A 259 5.60 17.83 5.40
C HIS A 259 5.26 16.46 6.00
N GLN A 260 5.47 15.38 5.26
CA GLN A 260 5.41 14.01 5.79
C GLN A 260 6.48 13.79 6.88
N ILE A 261 7.72 14.24 6.64
CA ILE A 261 8.80 14.14 7.63
C ILE A 261 8.50 15.03 8.86
N LEU A 262 7.96 16.24 8.67
CA LEU A 262 7.52 17.12 9.77
C LEU A 262 6.44 16.46 10.64
N TYR A 263 5.42 15.85 10.03
CA TYR A 263 4.43 15.06 10.76
C TYR A 263 5.10 13.97 11.60
N ALA A 264 6.00 13.19 10.99
CA ALA A 264 6.68 12.10 11.69
C ALA A 264 7.48 12.62 12.89
N LYS A 265 8.22 13.73 12.72
CA LYS A 265 8.91 14.41 13.81
C LYS A 265 7.96 14.80 14.94
N TRP A 266 6.92 15.59 14.66
CA TRP A 266 6.02 16.07 15.72
C TRP A 266 5.32 14.92 16.45
N TYR A 267 4.92 13.88 15.72
CA TYR A 267 4.29 12.71 16.31
C TYR A 267 5.24 11.91 17.21
N LEU A 268 6.48 11.67 16.78
CA LEU A 268 7.48 10.93 17.54
C LEU A 268 7.97 11.70 18.77
N GLU A 269 8.13 13.02 18.66
CA GLU A 269 8.51 13.91 19.76
C GLU A 269 7.36 14.24 20.72
N LYS A 270 6.11 13.87 20.37
CA LYS A 270 4.89 14.35 21.05
C LYS A 270 4.81 15.89 21.09
N ASN A 271 5.31 16.55 20.05
CA ASN A 271 5.50 18.00 20.00
C ASN A 271 4.32 18.71 19.32
N HIS A 272 3.20 18.79 20.05
CA HIS A 272 2.01 19.51 19.61
C HIS A 272 2.23 21.02 19.50
N THR A 273 3.13 21.60 20.30
CA THR A 273 3.42 23.04 20.31
C THR A 273 4.00 23.51 18.99
N GLU A 274 4.97 22.77 18.46
CA GLU A 274 5.59 23.11 17.17
C GLU A 274 4.62 22.88 16.01
N ALA A 275 3.82 21.81 16.04
CA ALA A 275 2.78 21.57 15.04
C ALA A 275 1.74 22.71 15.01
N LEU A 276 1.31 23.20 16.18
CA LEU A 276 0.40 24.34 16.27
C LEU A 276 1.06 25.63 15.78
N ALA A 277 2.29 25.91 16.20
CA ALA A 277 3.05 27.07 15.75
C ALA A 277 3.26 27.07 14.22
N TYR A 278 3.51 25.89 13.64
CA TYR A 278 3.60 25.71 12.20
C TYR A 278 2.31 26.13 11.49
N LEU A 279 1.15 25.71 12.01
CA LEU A 279 -0.17 26.02 11.45
C LEU A 279 -0.58 27.50 11.67
N GLN A 280 -0.04 28.15 12.70
CA GLN A 280 -0.27 29.57 12.99
C GLN A 280 0.59 30.51 12.12
N ASN A 281 1.65 30.00 11.49
CA ASN A 281 2.51 30.78 10.63
C ASN A 281 1.92 30.89 9.21
N ASP A 282 1.62 32.11 8.78
CA ASP A 282 1.04 32.39 7.46
C ASP A 282 1.93 31.95 6.29
N GLU A 283 3.25 31.86 6.48
CA GLU A 283 4.16 31.31 5.46
C GLU A 283 3.94 29.82 5.17
N ASN A 284 3.20 29.12 6.03
CA ASN A 284 2.88 27.70 5.89
C ASN A 284 1.41 27.47 5.50
N ALA A 285 0.64 28.51 5.21
CA ALA A 285 -0.79 28.43 4.91
C ALA A 285 -1.12 27.50 3.72
N GLY A 286 -0.16 27.26 2.81
CA GLY A 286 -0.31 26.33 1.69
C GLY A 286 -0.20 24.84 2.06
N TRP A 287 0.26 24.50 3.26
CA TRP A 287 0.54 23.12 3.69
C TRP A 287 0.00 22.77 5.08
N PRO A 288 -1.29 23.06 5.37
CA PRO A 288 -1.82 22.91 6.72
C PRO A 288 -2.05 21.44 7.11
N THR A 289 -2.28 20.57 6.13
CA THR A 289 -2.76 19.19 6.30
C THR A 289 -1.97 18.40 7.34
N PHE A 290 -0.64 18.29 7.18
CA PHE A 290 0.18 17.45 8.05
C PHE A 290 0.24 17.95 9.50
N ALA A 291 0.16 19.27 9.73
CA ALA A 291 0.09 19.82 11.08
C ALA A 291 -1.28 19.54 11.73
N ILE A 292 -2.37 19.65 10.96
CA ILE A 292 -3.72 19.31 11.45
C ILE A 292 -3.78 17.82 11.84
N LEU A 293 -3.28 16.94 10.97
CA LEU A 293 -3.20 15.49 11.22
C LEU A 293 -2.41 15.19 12.50
N ALA A 294 -1.24 15.82 12.68
CA ALA A 294 -0.41 15.64 13.87
C ALA A 294 -1.13 16.09 15.14
N LEU A 295 -1.80 17.25 15.13
CA LEU A 295 -2.54 17.76 16.29
C LEU A 295 -3.70 16.84 16.68
N ALA A 296 -4.43 16.32 15.70
CA ALA A 296 -5.50 15.36 15.92
C ALA A 296 -4.98 14.02 16.47
N ASP A 297 -3.90 13.48 15.88
CA ASP A 297 -3.30 12.20 16.29
C ASP A 297 -2.58 12.27 17.64
N LEU A 298 -2.14 13.48 18.05
CA LEU A 298 -1.61 13.75 19.38
C LEU A 298 -2.71 14.06 20.41
N GLY A 299 -3.98 14.19 20.00
CA GLY A 299 -5.10 14.50 20.88
C GLY A 299 -5.04 15.90 21.52
N TRP A 300 -4.39 16.87 20.87
CA TRP A 300 -4.16 18.20 21.43
C TRP A 300 -5.41 19.09 21.37
N GLN A 301 -6.22 19.06 22.42
CA GLN A 301 -7.54 19.72 22.46
C GLN A 301 -7.46 21.24 22.35
N GLU A 302 -6.37 21.84 22.80
CA GLU A 302 -6.15 23.29 22.79
C GLU A 302 -6.05 23.85 21.37
N ALA A 303 -5.82 23.01 20.35
CA ALA A 303 -5.90 23.43 18.95
C ALA A 303 -7.33 23.68 18.46
N LEU A 304 -8.36 23.14 19.13
CA LEU A 304 -9.76 23.18 18.67
C LEU A 304 -10.25 24.57 18.25
N PRO A 305 -10.12 25.63 19.08
CA PRO A 305 -10.64 26.95 18.71
C PRO A 305 -10.00 27.49 17.43
N PHE A 306 -8.70 27.22 17.26
CA PHE A 306 -7.96 27.66 16.09
C PHE A 306 -8.36 26.87 14.83
N LEU A 307 -8.52 25.55 14.93
CA LEU A 307 -8.97 24.70 13.82
C LEU A 307 -10.38 25.08 13.35
N ILE A 308 -11.30 25.31 14.28
CA ILE A 308 -12.69 25.75 13.98
C ILE A 308 -12.67 27.08 13.23
N GLU A 309 -11.86 28.04 13.67
CA GLU A 309 -11.78 29.34 13.02
C GLU A 309 -11.15 29.26 11.62
N LYS A 310 -10.04 28.54 11.46
CA LYS A 310 -9.39 28.35 10.16
C LYS A 310 -10.29 27.63 9.15
N GLN A 311 -11.04 26.62 9.60
CA GLN A 311 -11.95 25.87 8.73
C GLN A 311 -13.02 26.76 8.06
N LYS A 312 -13.53 27.80 8.74
CA LYS A 312 -14.55 28.71 8.17
C LYS A 312 -14.08 29.41 6.89
N GLY A 313 -12.77 29.62 6.76
CA GLY A 313 -12.15 30.26 5.60
C GLY A 313 -11.55 29.29 4.58
N GLU A 314 -11.59 27.97 4.84
CA GLU A 314 -10.99 26.97 3.96
C GLU A 314 -11.88 26.74 2.72
N LYS A 315 -11.26 26.84 1.54
CA LYS A 315 -11.93 26.70 0.24
C LYS A 315 -11.59 25.38 -0.45
N ASN A 316 -10.49 24.75 -0.08
CA ASN A 316 -10.10 23.46 -0.62
C ASN A 316 -10.97 22.37 0.05
N PRO A 317 -11.84 21.68 -0.71
CA PRO A 317 -12.79 20.72 -0.12
C PRO A 317 -12.08 19.53 0.55
N VAL A 318 -10.91 19.12 0.06
CA VAL A 318 -10.14 18.04 0.69
C VAL A 318 -9.56 18.47 2.03
N VAL A 319 -8.97 19.68 2.09
CA VAL A 319 -8.43 20.23 3.34
C VAL A 319 -9.55 20.54 4.33
N TRP A 320 -10.72 20.93 3.84
CA TRP A 320 -11.90 21.12 4.67
C TRP A 320 -12.35 19.82 5.35
N GLU A 321 -12.34 18.67 4.64
CA GLU A 321 -12.60 17.35 5.25
C GLU A 321 -11.56 16.98 6.31
N VAL A 322 -10.28 17.34 6.09
CA VAL A 322 -9.22 17.17 7.09
C VAL A 322 -9.54 17.99 8.35
N TYR A 323 -9.90 19.26 8.21
CA TYR A 323 -10.33 20.05 9.37
C TYR A 323 -11.53 19.44 10.09
N GLN A 324 -12.55 18.97 9.35
CA GLN A 324 -13.76 18.39 9.96
C GLN A 324 -13.44 17.18 10.82
N GLU A 325 -12.68 16.23 10.27
CA GLU A 325 -12.30 15.02 10.96
C GLU A 325 -11.43 15.33 12.19
N ALA A 326 -10.47 16.27 12.07
CA ALA A 326 -9.64 16.69 13.20
C ALA A 326 -10.46 17.35 14.33
N ILE A 327 -11.37 18.27 13.99
CA ILE A 327 -12.27 18.93 14.95
C ILE A 327 -13.15 17.89 15.63
N HIS A 328 -13.72 16.96 14.86
CA HIS A 328 -14.54 15.87 15.40
C HIS A 328 -13.76 15.05 16.42
N ARG A 329 -12.58 14.51 16.05
CA ARG A 329 -11.74 13.69 16.93
C ARG A 329 -11.35 14.41 18.22
N LEU A 330 -10.90 15.66 18.10
CA LEU A 330 -10.47 16.45 19.26
C LEU A 330 -11.65 16.82 20.18
N SER A 331 -12.82 17.13 19.61
CA SER A 331 -14.03 17.47 20.37
C SER A 331 -14.62 16.29 21.13
N THR A 332 -14.55 15.09 20.56
CA THR A 332 -15.06 13.86 21.16
C THR A 332 -14.03 13.15 22.04
N LYS A 333 -12.81 13.68 22.14
CA LYS A 333 -11.68 13.01 22.82
C LYS A 333 -11.46 11.60 22.26
N TYR A 334 -11.54 11.47 20.93
CA TYR A 334 -11.35 10.21 20.24
C TYR A 334 -10.04 9.55 20.69
N GLN A 335 -10.15 8.33 21.22
CA GLN A 335 -9.00 7.53 21.61
C GLN A 335 -8.60 6.64 20.45
N ILE A 336 -7.37 6.79 19.99
CA ILE A 336 -6.78 5.94 18.96
C ILE A 336 -6.54 4.56 19.59
N ALA A 337 -7.35 3.58 19.19
CA ALA A 337 -7.23 2.20 19.67
C ALA A 337 -6.09 1.47 18.96
N ASN A 338 -5.96 1.65 17.64
CA ASN A 338 -4.91 1.05 16.83
C ASN A 338 -4.12 2.12 16.06
N ASN A 339 -2.87 1.81 15.75
CA ASN A 339 -1.98 2.72 15.02
C ASN A 339 -2.53 3.09 13.62
N GLU A 340 -3.32 2.21 13.02
CA GLU A 340 -3.99 2.34 11.73
C GLU A 340 -5.20 3.28 11.78
N ASP A 341 -5.78 3.51 12.97
CA ASP A 341 -6.92 4.42 13.17
C ASP A 341 -6.48 5.90 13.17
N ARG A 342 -5.16 6.16 13.15
CA ARG A 342 -4.60 7.51 13.08
C ARG A 342 -5.01 8.21 11.79
N MET A 343 -5.28 9.49 11.93
CA MET A 343 -5.78 10.36 10.88
C MET A 343 -4.78 10.47 9.72
N ILE A 344 -3.47 10.37 9.98
CA ILE A 344 -2.45 10.32 8.92
C ILE A 344 -2.70 9.20 7.90
N TRP A 345 -3.19 8.03 8.33
CA TRP A 345 -3.44 6.89 7.44
C TRP A 345 -4.72 7.04 6.62
N LEU A 346 -5.60 7.99 6.99
CA LEU A 346 -6.74 8.38 6.17
C LEU A 346 -6.34 9.31 5.01
N ASN A 347 -5.13 9.90 5.05
CA ASN A 347 -4.63 10.83 4.04
C ASN A 347 -4.03 10.14 2.79
N GLY A 348 -4.16 8.81 2.71
CA GLY A 348 -3.69 7.99 1.58
C GLY A 348 -2.17 7.89 1.50
N ASN A 349 -1.70 6.82 0.87
CA ASN A 349 -0.28 6.50 0.77
C ASN A 349 0.24 6.39 -0.68
N LEU A 350 -0.49 6.91 -1.66
CA LEU A 350 -0.08 6.81 -3.06
C LEU A 350 1.02 7.80 -3.44
N THR A 351 2.10 7.28 -4.01
CA THR A 351 3.15 8.09 -4.64
C THR A 351 2.61 8.86 -5.85
N PRO A 352 3.25 9.96 -6.27
CA PRO A 352 2.90 10.65 -7.52
C PRO A 352 2.89 9.73 -8.74
N THR A 353 3.80 8.74 -8.82
CA THR A 353 3.87 7.75 -9.90
C THR A 353 2.64 6.85 -9.91
N GLN A 354 2.24 6.30 -8.76
CA GLN A 354 1.03 5.47 -8.65
C GLN A 354 -0.23 6.23 -9.07
N ARG A 355 -0.33 7.51 -8.68
CA ARG A 355 -1.42 8.40 -9.13
C ARG A 355 -1.39 8.64 -10.63
N ALA A 356 -0.22 8.88 -11.21
CA ALA A 356 -0.06 9.09 -12.65
C ALA A 356 -0.43 7.85 -13.48
N LEU A 357 -0.27 6.65 -12.91
CA LEU A 357 -0.66 5.37 -13.50
C LEU A 357 -2.15 5.04 -13.30
N GLY A 358 -2.93 5.96 -12.71
CA GLY A 358 -4.39 5.81 -12.57
C GLY A 358 -4.83 4.98 -11.37
N ALA A 359 -3.96 4.75 -10.37
CA ALA A 359 -4.38 4.10 -9.13
C ALA A 359 -5.51 4.90 -8.45
N GLU A 360 -6.61 4.22 -8.09
CA GLU A 360 -7.70 4.86 -7.35
C GLU A 360 -7.17 5.40 -6.02
N SER A 361 -7.50 6.66 -5.72
CA SER A 361 -7.03 7.29 -4.48
C SER A 361 -7.56 6.53 -3.27
N ASP A 362 -6.68 6.04 -2.40
CA ASP A 362 -7.00 5.48 -1.08
C ASP A 362 -7.27 6.58 -0.04
N ASN A 363 -7.02 7.84 -0.38
CA ASN A 363 -7.23 8.99 0.48
C ASN A 363 -8.74 9.18 0.76
N VAL A 364 -9.11 8.96 2.01
CA VAL A 364 -10.51 9.03 2.49
C VAL A 364 -11.05 10.46 2.38
N PHE A 365 -10.22 11.48 2.60
CA PHE A 365 -10.61 12.89 2.49
C PHE A 365 -10.93 13.27 1.04
N VAL A 366 -10.15 12.78 0.07
CA VAL A 366 -10.43 12.95 -1.36
C VAL A 366 -11.76 12.30 -1.73
N LYS A 367 -11.99 11.04 -1.31
CA LYS A 367 -13.25 10.34 -1.58
C LYS A 367 -14.46 11.08 -0.99
N ARG A 368 -14.37 11.53 0.27
CA ARG A 368 -15.43 12.30 0.93
C ARG A 368 -15.70 13.63 0.23
N ALA A 369 -14.65 14.35 -0.15
CA ALA A 369 -14.78 15.61 -0.90
C ALA A 369 -15.45 15.39 -2.26
N GLN A 370 -15.04 14.36 -3.01
CA GLN A 370 -15.65 14.01 -4.29
C GLN A 370 -17.12 13.62 -4.16
N GLN A 371 -17.48 12.84 -3.13
CA GLN A 371 -18.87 12.47 -2.87
C GLN A 371 -19.75 13.70 -2.61
N LYS A 372 -19.25 14.68 -1.83
CA LYS A 372 -19.99 15.93 -1.55
C LYS A 372 -20.17 16.79 -2.80
N LEU A 373 -19.12 16.94 -3.60
CA LEU A 373 -19.20 17.65 -4.88
C LEU A 373 -20.13 16.96 -5.89
N ALA A 374 -20.16 15.63 -5.90
CA ALA A 374 -21.07 14.86 -6.76
C ALA A 374 -22.53 15.00 -6.33
N ILE A 375 -22.80 15.05 -5.02
CA ILE A 375 -24.14 15.36 -4.47
C ILE A 375 -24.55 16.78 -4.84
N ASP A 376 -23.65 17.76 -4.76
CA ASP A 376 -23.95 19.15 -5.15
C ASP A 376 -24.23 19.29 -6.66
N ALA A 377 -23.62 18.44 -7.49
CA ALA A 377 -23.91 18.38 -8.93
C ALA A 377 -25.23 17.66 -9.28
N THR A 378 -25.80 16.87 -8.37
CA THR A 378 -27.06 16.13 -8.58
C THR A 378 -28.31 16.84 -8.05
N VAL A 379 -28.19 18.06 -7.51
CA VAL A 379 -29.33 18.86 -7.03
C VAL A 379 -29.48 20.14 -7.86
N TYR A 380 -29.67 20.01 -9.18
CA TYR A 380 -30.34 21.02 -10.04
C TYR A 380 -30.89 20.36 -11.32
N GLU A 381 -31.83 19.43 -11.16
CA GLU A 381 -33.00 19.35 -12.05
C GLU A 381 -34.21 19.39 -11.12
N THR A 382 -34.51 20.58 -10.62
CA THR A 382 -35.90 20.88 -10.25
C THR A 382 -36.45 21.68 -11.42
N ASP A 383 -37.39 21.05 -12.12
CA ASP A 383 -38.23 21.68 -13.11
C ASP A 383 -38.85 22.94 -12.49
N GLU A 384 -38.46 24.12 -12.98
CA GLU A 384 -39.30 25.30 -12.88
C GLU A 384 -40.15 25.36 -14.16
N GLU A 385 -41.45 25.12 -14.01
CA GLU A 385 -42.50 25.60 -14.94
C GLU A 385 -42.54 27.14 -14.98
#